data_AF-A0A968BV65-F1
#
_entry.id   AF-A0A968BV65-F1
#
_cell.length_a   1.000
_cell.length_b   1.000
_cell.length_c   1.000
_cell.angle_alpha   90.00
_cell.angle_beta   90.00
_cell.angle_gamma   90.00
#
_symmetry.space_group_name_H-M   'P 1'
#
loop_
_entity.id
_entity.type
_entity.pdbx_description
1 polymer ?
#
loop_
_entity_poly.entity_id
_entity_poly.type
_entity_poly.pdbx_seq_one_letter_code
_entity_poly.pdbx_strand_id
1 'polypeptide(L)'
;VTWRDKGQVQAIAEAVGAEVQDAGADYFPQLLGVEAQAVLIDGPGIGQAGRSLTDKLDLPLRLFIAFVAGVALTFLWDYLDDTVRDRTEIEALDVPVLGEIPRPSRSWLRRRQ
;
A
#
# COMPACT_ATOMS: atom_id res chain seq x y z
N VAL A 1 3.71 18.68 11.49
CA VAL A 1 2.24 18.85 11.57
C VAL A 1 1.73 19.14 10.16
N THR A 2 0.81 18.33 9.63
CA THR A 2 0.24 18.54 8.29
C THR A 2 -1.19 19.05 8.44
N TRP A 3 -1.54 20.14 7.75
CA TRP A 3 -2.86 20.77 7.82
C TRP A 3 -3.45 20.94 6.42
N ARG A 4 -4.78 20.88 6.32
CA ARG A 4 -5.49 21.05 5.03
C ARG A 4 -5.60 22.51 4.60
N ASP A 5 -5.81 23.41 5.56
CA ASP A 5 -6.02 24.83 5.32
C ASP A 5 -4.75 25.62 5.66
N LYS A 6 -4.28 26.40 4.69
CA LYS A 6 -3.06 27.21 4.83
C LYS A 6 -3.26 28.38 5.80
N GLY A 7 -4.42 29.02 5.79
CA GLY A 7 -4.71 30.15 6.68
C GLY A 7 -4.76 29.71 8.13
N GLN A 8 -5.36 28.55 8.40
CA GLN A 8 -5.39 27.97 9.75
C GLN A 8 -4.00 27.57 10.24
N VAL A 9 -3.17 26.93 9.40
CA VAL A 9 -1.83 26.53 9.85
C VAL A 9 -0.92 27.75 10.11
N GLN A 10 -1.10 28.84 9.36
CA GLN A 10 -0.45 30.12 9.65
C GLN A 10 -0.91 30.69 10.99
N ALA A 11 -2.23 30.81 11.21
CA ALA A 11 -2.78 31.36 12.44
C ALA A 11 -2.34 30.56 13.68
N ILE A 12 -2.31 29.22 13.59
CA ILE A 12 -1.81 28.36 14.67
C ILE A 12 -0.31 28.62 14.91
N ALA A 13 0.49 28.69 13.85
CA ALA A 13 1.93 28.83 13.99
C ALA A 13 2.33 30.22 14.53
N GLU A 14 1.60 31.27 14.14
CA GLU A 14 1.74 32.61 14.72
C GLU A 14 1.33 32.63 16.20
N ALA A 15 0.18 32.03 16.55
CA ALA A 15 -0.28 31.96 17.94
C ALA A 15 0.70 31.22 18.85
N VAL A 16 1.28 30.10 18.38
CA VAL A 16 2.33 29.38 19.12
C VAL A 16 3.57 30.26 19.30
N GLY A 17 3.99 30.98 18.25
CA GLY A 17 5.14 31.88 18.33
C GLY A 17 4.94 33.06 19.30
N ALA A 18 3.71 33.56 19.42
CA ALA A 18 3.34 34.58 20.40
C ALA A 18 3.34 34.02 21.83
N GLU A 19 2.72 32.87 22.05
CA GLU A 19 2.65 32.22 23.37
C GLU A 19 4.04 31.88 23.92
N VAL A 20 4.94 31.38 23.07
CA VAL A 20 6.32 31.06 23.48
C VAL A 20 7.12 32.30 23.88
N GLN A 21 6.84 33.46 23.29
CA GLN A 21 7.48 34.72 23.68
C GLN A 21 6.94 35.24 25.02
N ASP A 22 5.63 35.18 25.22
CA ASP A 22 4.98 35.71 26.43
C ASP A 22 5.18 34.79 27.64
N ALA A 23 5.12 33.47 27.47
CA ALA A 23 5.13 32.51 28.58
C ALA A 23 6.52 31.99 28.95
N GLY A 24 7.60 32.53 28.36
CA GLY A 24 8.97 32.04 28.56
C GLY A 24 9.39 31.91 30.03
N ALA A 25 8.97 32.84 30.90
CA ALA A 25 9.33 32.80 32.33
C ALA A 25 8.62 31.66 33.10
N ASP A 26 7.40 31.28 32.70
CA ASP A 26 6.59 30.29 33.42
C ASP A 26 7.01 28.84 33.08
N TYR A 27 7.51 28.61 31.87
CA TYR A 27 7.91 27.27 31.39
C TYR A 27 9.41 26.97 31.59
N PHE A 28 10.24 27.98 31.88
CA PHE A 28 11.68 27.82 32.10
C PHE A 28 12.08 28.19 33.54
N PRO A 29 11.82 27.32 34.53
CA PRO A 29 12.15 27.60 35.94
C PRO A 29 13.65 27.87 36.18
N GLN A 30 14.51 27.40 35.29
CA GLN A 30 15.95 27.67 35.28
C GLN A 30 16.33 29.13 34.96
N LEU A 31 15.39 29.93 34.45
CA LEU A 31 15.57 31.36 34.17
C LEU A 31 14.99 32.26 35.28
N LEU A 32 14.45 31.67 36.36
CA LEU A 32 13.93 32.42 37.50
C LEU A 32 15.03 33.29 38.13
N GLY A 33 14.77 34.60 38.22
CA GLY A 33 15.70 35.58 38.79
C GLY A 33 16.70 36.18 37.78
N VAL A 34 16.62 35.81 36.50
CA VAL A 34 17.39 36.41 35.41
C VAL A 34 16.40 37.08 34.45
N GLU A 35 16.65 38.33 34.02
CA GLU A 35 15.89 38.92 32.91
C GLU A 35 16.22 38.18 31.61
N ALA A 36 15.48 37.11 31.35
CA ALA A 36 15.58 36.33 30.12
C ALA A 36 14.30 36.53 29.31
N GLN A 37 14.45 36.99 28.08
CA GLN A 37 13.34 37.19 27.15
C GLN A 37 13.46 36.18 26.01
N ALA A 38 12.40 35.42 25.76
CA ALA A 38 12.29 34.60 24.57
C ALA A 38 12.08 35.51 23.37
N VAL A 39 12.94 35.38 22.35
CA VAL A 39 12.83 36.15 21.10
C VAL A 39 12.68 35.17 19.95
N LEU A 40 11.70 35.41 19.09
CA LEU A 40 11.49 34.64 17.88
C LEU A 40 12.59 34.96 16.86
N ILE A 41 13.41 33.97 16.51
CA ILE A 41 14.51 34.14 15.55
C ILE A 41 14.01 34.00 14.10
N ASP A 42 13.20 32.98 13.83
CA ASP A 42 12.59 32.74 12.52
C ASP A 42 11.08 32.56 12.63
N GLY A 43 10.34 33.17 11.71
CA GLY A 43 8.89 33.00 11.59
C GLY A 43 8.49 31.61 11.07
N PRO A 44 7.20 31.25 11.17
CA PRO A 44 6.74 29.92 10.79
C PRO A 44 6.89 29.65 9.28
N GLY A 45 7.73 28.67 8.94
CA GLY A 45 7.92 28.22 7.57
C GLY A 45 6.81 27.27 7.10
N ILE A 46 5.87 27.77 6.29
CA ILE A 46 4.82 26.94 5.69
C ILE A 46 5.25 26.47 4.31
N GLY A 47 5.54 25.17 4.21
CA GLY A 47 5.79 24.47 2.96
C GLY A 47 4.62 23.61 2.52
N GLN A 48 4.49 23.38 1.21
CA GLN A 48 3.65 22.31 0.72
C GLN A 48 4.33 20.97 1.02
N ALA A 49 3.64 20.10 1.76
CA ALA A 49 4.07 18.72 1.90
C ALA A 49 3.81 17.98 0.59
N GLY A 50 4.86 17.45 -0.03
CA GLY A 50 4.73 16.56 -1.18
C GLY A 50 4.00 15.27 -0.81
N ARG A 51 3.55 14.53 -1.83
CA ARG A 51 2.90 13.22 -1.65
C ARG A 51 3.83 12.28 -0.86
N SER A 52 3.31 11.65 0.19
CA SER A 52 4.10 10.75 1.02
C SER A 52 4.53 9.51 0.23
N LEU A 53 5.59 8.83 0.68
CA LEU A 53 6.01 7.59 0.05
C LEU A 53 4.91 6.52 0.14
N THR A 54 4.21 6.47 1.27
CA THR A 54 3.06 5.60 1.49
C THR A 54 1.97 5.87 0.45
N ASP A 55 1.60 7.13 0.20
CA ASP A 55 0.58 7.47 -0.82
C ASP A 55 1.00 7.05 -2.23
N LYS A 56 2.30 7.11 -2.53
CA LYS A 56 2.84 6.70 -3.84
C LYS A 56 2.83 5.18 -4.01
N LEU A 57 3.04 4.45 -2.92
CA LEU A 57 3.21 2.99 -2.95
C LEU A 57 1.93 2.22 -2.60
N ASP A 58 0.91 2.85 -2.02
CA ASP A 58 -0.32 2.17 -1.59
C ASP A 58 -0.97 1.39 -2.75
N LEU A 59 -1.22 2.04 -3.88
CA LEU A 59 -1.86 1.41 -5.03
C LEU A 59 -0.96 0.35 -5.71
N PRO A 60 0.30 0.64 -6.08
CA PRO A 60 1.18 -0.36 -6.68
C PRO A 60 1.37 -1.59 -5.80
N LEU A 61 1.54 -1.40 -4.49
CA LEU A 61 1.77 -2.51 -3.56
C LEU A 61 0.51 -3.36 -3.41
N ARG A 62 -0.68 -2.75 -3.29
CA ARG A 62 -1.95 -3.49 -3.24
C ARG A 62 -2.16 -4.31 -4.51
N LEU A 63 -1.91 -3.73 -5.68
CA LEU A 63 -2.07 -4.42 -6.96
C LEU A 63 -1.10 -5.60 -7.09
N PHE A 64 0.16 -5.40 -6.69
CA PHE A 64 1.16 -6.46 -6.69
C PHE A 64 0.78 -7.62 -5.76
N ILE A 65 0.35 -7.31 -4.53
CA ILE A 65 -0.10 -8.34 -3.58
C ILE A 65 -1.33 -9.08 -4.11
N ALA A 66 -2.31 -8.37 -4.65
CA ALA A 66 -3.50 -8.98 -5.23
C ALA A 66 -3.16 -9.91 -6.40
N PHE A 67 -2.21 -9.51 -7.25
CA PHE A 67 -1.73 -10.32 -8.36
C PHE A 67 -1.02 -11.58 -7.87
N VAL A 68 -0.07 -11.45 -6.94
CA VAL A 68 0.66 -12.61 -6.36
C VAL A 68 -0.32 -13.56 -5.67
N ALA A 69 -1.28 -13.02 -4.92
CA ALA A 69 -2.32 -13.82 -4.29
C ALA A 69 -3.18 -14.57 -5.32
N GLY A 70 -3.59 -13.93 -6.42
CA GLY A 70 -4.35 -14.57 -7.49
C GLY A 70 -3.58 -15.70 -8.18
N VAL A 71 -2.28 -15.50 -8.43
CA VAL A 71 -1.40 -16.54 -8.97
C VAL A 71 -1.26 -17.70 -7.98
N ALA A 72 -0.98 -17.41 -6.71
CA ALA A 72 -0.87 -18.43 -5.67
C ALA A 72 -2.17 -19.23 -5.50
N LEU A 73 -3.33 -18.56 -5.53
CA LEU A 73 -4.64 -19.21 -5.48
C LEU A 73 -4.88 -20.10 -6.71
N THR A 74 -4.41 -19.70 -7.88
CA THR A 74 -4.51 -20.52 -9.10
C THR A 74 -3.71 -21.81 -8.95
N PHE A 75 -2.48 -21.73 -8.45
CA PHE A 75 -1.65 -22.91 -8.16
C PHE A 75 -2.24 -23.78 -7.05
N LEU A 76 -2.78 -23.16 -6.00
CA LEU A 76 -3.45 -23.91 -4.93
C LEU A 76 -4.66 -24.65 -5.46
N TRP A 77 -5.47 -24.01 -6.30
CA TRP A 77 -6.61 -24.63 -6.94
C TRP A 77 -6.19 -25.81 -7.82
N ASP A 78 -5.14 -25.62 -8.62
CA ASP A 78 -4.60 -26.68 -9.48
C ASP A 78 -4.04 -27.86 -8.67
N TYR A 79 -3.37 -27.58 -7.55
CA TYR A 79 -2.83 -28.60 -6.66
C TYR A 79 -3.92 -29.42 -5.95
N LEU A 80 -5.05 -28.78 -5.61
CA LEU A 80 -6.18 -29.44 -4.95
C LEU A 80 -7.12 -30.14 -5.95
N ASP A 81 -6.90 -29.99 -7.25
CA ASP A 81 -7.72 -30.65 -8.26
C ASP A 81 -7.20 -32.07 -8.53
N ASP A 82 -7.92 -33.07 -8.02
CA ASP A 82 -7.64 -34.50 -8.25
C ASP A 82 -8.00 -34.99 -9.67
N THR A 83 -8.39 -34.08 -10.58
CA THR A 83 -8.73 -34.43 -11.96
C THR A 83 -7.46 -34.76 -12.75
N VAL A 84 -7.46 -35.91 -13.43
CA VAL A 84 -6.46 -36.26 -14.45
C VAL A 84 -6.79 -35.57 -15.77
N ARG A 85 -5.85 -34.82 -16.33
CA ARG A 85 -6.03 -34.10 -17.61
C ARG A 85 -5.36 -34.77 -18.80
N ASP A 86 -4.32 -35.55 -18.59
CA ASP A 86 -3.52 -36.12 -19.67
C ASP A 86 -3.19 -37.61 -19.43
N ARG A 87 -2.95 -38.36 -20.50
CA ARG A 87 -2.45 -39.75 -20.43
C ARG A 87 -1.12 -39.83 -19.69
N THR A 88 -0.28 -38.82 -19.82
CA THR A 88 1.05 -38.76 -19.18
C THR A 88 0.94 -38.73 -17.66
N GLU A 89 -0.10 -38.09 -17.10
CA GLU A 89 -0.38 -38.09 -15.67
C GLU A 89 -0.77 -39.49 -15.16
N ILE A 90 -1.52 -40.26 -15.95
CA ILE A 90 -1.89 -41.66 -15.63
C ILE A 90 -0.69 -42.59 -15.76
N GLU A 91 0.10 -42.43 -16.82
CA GLU A 91 1.32 -43.22 -17.04
C GLU A 91 2.36 -42.97 -15.93
N ALA A 92 2.43 -41.74 -15.39
CA ALA A 92 3.28 -41.41 -14.24
C ALA A 92 2.84 -42.11 -12.94
N LEU A 93 1.59 -42.57 -12.87
CA LEU A 93 1.06 -43.39 -11.77
C LEU A 93 1.28 -44.90 -12.00
N ASP A 94 2.11 -45.27 -12.97
CA ASP A 94 2.40 -46.67 -13.37
C ASP A 94 1.16 -47.45 -13.87
N VAL A 95 0.18 -46.72 -14.40
CA VAL A 95 -1.03 -47.29 -14.99
C VAL A 95 -0.92 -47.21 -16.53
N PRO A 96 -0.97 -48.35 -17.26
CA PRO A 96 -0.84 -48.34 -18.71
C PRO A 96 -2.12 -47.81 -19.39
N VAL A 97 -1.97 -46.77 -20.21
CA VAL A 97 -3.08 -46.21 -21.00
C VAL A 97 -3.30 -47.05 -22.25
N LEU A 98 -4.47 -47.71 -22.34
CA LEU A 98 -4.83 -48.59 -23.46
C LEU A 98 -5.32 -47.84 -24.71
N GLY A 99 -5.78 -46.60 -24.54
CA GLY A 99 -6.26 -45.75 -25.62
C GLY A 99 -6.92 -44.49 -25.10
N GLU A 100 -6.89 -43.43 -25.90
CA GLU A 100 -7.52 -42.14 -25.61
C GLU A 100 -8.68 -41.90 -26.59
N ILE A 101 -9.85 -41.52 -26.07
CA ILE A 101 -10.99 -41.13 -26.91
C ILE A 101 -10.90 -39.62 -27.15
N PRO A 102 -10.68 -39.17 -28.41
CA PRO A 102 -10.48 -37.76 -28.70
C PRO A 102 -11.74 -36.96 -28.40
N ARG A 103 -11.57 -35.78 -27.79
CA ARG A 103 -12.68 -34.85 -27.57
C ARG A 103 -13.19 -34.35 -28.92
N PRO A 104 -14.52 -34.28 -29.14
CA PRO A 104 -15.07 -33.77 -30.39
C PRO A 104 -14.64 -32.31 -30.59
N SER A 105 -13.83 -32.08 -31.62
CA SER A 105 -13.41 -30.74 -32.00
C SER A 105 -14.62 -29.90 -32.44
N ARG A 106 -14.72 -28.66 -31.96
CA ARG A 106 -15.70 -27.67 -32.44
C ARG A 106 -15.66 -27.48 -33.97
N SER A 107 -14.54 -27.76 -34.62
CA SER A 107 -14.41 -27.66 -36.09
C SER A 107 -15.09 -28.81 -36.85
N TRP A 108 -15.34 -29.94 -36.20
CA TRP A 108 -15.98 -31.11 -36.81
C TRP A 108 -17.50 -30.94 -36.92
N LEU A 109 -18.12 -30.29 -35.92
CA LEU A 109 -19.55 -29.95 -35.93
C LEU A 109 -19.92 -28.99 -37.07
N ARG A 110 -19.00 -28.11 -37.47
CA ARG A 110 -19.23 -27.08 -38.50
C ARG A 110 -19.15 -27.60 -39.94
N ARG A 111 -18.68 -28.84 -40.17
CA ARG A 111 -18.61 -29.48 -41.50
C ARG A 111 -19.81 -30.40 -41.82
N ARG A 112 -20.77 -30.53 -40.90
CA ARG A 112 -21.94 -31.41 -41.04
C ARG A 112 -23.28 -30.66 -41.18
N GLN A 113 -23.26 -29.34 -41.30
CA GLN A 113 -24.38 -28.49 -41.72
C GLN A 113 -24.12 -27.99 -43.14
#